data_AF-A0A0R1LPK6-F1
#
_entry.id   AF-A0A0R1LPK6-F1
#
_cell.length_a   1.000
_cell.length_b   1.000
_cell.length_c   1.000
_cell.angle_alpha   90.00
_cell.angle_beta   90.00
_cell.angle_gamma   90.00
#
_symmetry.space_group_name_H-M   'P 1'
#
loop_
_entity.id
_entity.type
_entity.pdbx_description
1 polymer ?
#
loop_
_entity_poly.entity_id
_entity_poly.type
_entity_poly.pdbx_seq_one_letter_code
_entity_poly.pdbx_strand_id
1 'polypeptide(L)'
;MKGLIYFILGLVPTIIIGTTMYFVRDWPTNSAITIVTLFIVMTVSMLLVTYLYVKLMPFVKTLEDEDQDNDDSDSNSNKQA
;
A
#
# COMPACT_ATOMS: atom_id res chain seq x y z
N MET A 1 -0.15 11.51 -8.59
CA MET A 1 -0.30 10.02 -8.69
C MET A 1 -0.25 9.29 -7.33
N LYS A 2 -0.25 10.03 -6.21
CA LYS A 2 -0.08 9.50 -4.84
C LYS A 2 -1.21 8.55 -4.41
N GLY A 3 -2.46 8.87 -4.75
CA GLY A 3 -3.63 8.04 -4.38
C GLY A 3 -3.65 6.64 -5.00
N LEU A 4 -3.10 6.47 -6.20
CA LEU A 4 -3.07 5.17 -6.90
C LEU A 4 -2.07 4.21 -6.23
N ILE A 5 -0.97 4.75 -5.71
CA ILE A 5 0.02 4.00 -4.94
C ILE A 5 -0.57 3.51 -3.60
N TYR A 6 -1.26 4.38 -2.86
CA TYR A 6 -1.94 3.97 -1.62
C TYR A 6 -3.07 2.97 -1.87
N PHE A 7 -3.76 3.09 -3.02
CA PHE A 7 -4.77 2.13 -3.44
C PHE A 7 -4.17 0.73 -3.68
N ILE A 8 -3.06 0.62 -4.40
CA ILE A 8 -2.36 -0.66 -4.63
C ILE A 8 -1.85 -1.24 -3.30
N LEU A 9 -1.33 -0.39 -2.41
CA LEU A 9 -0.86 -0.75 -1.07
C LEU A 9 -1.95 -1.42 -0.23
N GLY A 10 -3.19 -0.95 -0.31
CA GLY A 10 -4.34 -1.58 0.33
C GLY A 10 -4.90 -2.78 -0.43
N LEU A 11 -4.86 -2.75 -1.76
CA LEU A 11 -5.47 -3.78 -2.60
C LEU A 11 -4.70 -5.11 -2.56
N VAL A 12 -3.37 -5.07 -2.50
CA VAL A 12 -2.52 -6.28 -2.41
C VAL A 12 -2.85 -7.15 -1.17
N PRO A 13 -2.84 -6.64 0.07
CA PRO A 13 -3.20 -7.44 1.24
C PRO A 13 -4.67 -7.87 1.22
N THR A 14 -5.59 -7.05 0.68
CA THR A 14 -7.00 -7.44 0.56
C THR A 14 -7.19 -8.64 -0.36
N ILE A 15 -6.47 -8.70 -1.50
CA ILE A 15 -6.51 -9.85 -2.39
C ILE A 15 -5.96 -11.08 -1.67
N ILE A 16 -4.80 -10.98 -1.00
CA ILE A 16 -4.18 -12.11 -0.29
C ILE A 16 -5.11 -12.69 0.77
N ILE A 17 -5.76 -11.83 1.57
CA ILE A 17 -6.74 -12.26 2.57
C ILE A 17 -7.96 -12.88 1.89
N GLY A 18 -8.48 -12.27 0.82
CA GLY A 18 -9.64 -12.76 0.08
C GLY A 18 -9.43 -14.13 -0.57
N THR A 19 -8.30 -14.34 -1.26
CA THR A 19 -7.96 -15.66 -1.83
C THR A 19 -7.70 -16.70 -0.77
N THR A 20 -7.05 -16.31 0.34
CA THR A 20 -6.89 -17.22 1.48
C THR A 20 -8.25 -17.64 2.00
N MET A 21 -9.15 -16.70 2.29
CA MET A 21 -10.49 -16.98 2.82
C MET A 21 -11.31 -17.87 1.89
N TYR A 22 -11.14 -17.72 0.58
CA TYR A 22 -11.72 -18.61 -0.43
C TYR A 22 -11.16 -20.04 -0.33
N PHE A 23 -9.84 -20.20 -0.15
CA PHE A 23 -9.18 -21.50 -0.02
C PHE A 23 -9.55 -22.25 1.27
N VAL A 24 -9.65 -21.54 2.40
CA VAL A 24 -10.02 -22.14 3.70
C VAL A 24 -11.53 -22.26 3.91
N ARG A 25 -12.39 -21.85 2.94
CA ARG A 25 -13.85 -21.86 3.16
C ARG A 25 -14.41 -23.25 3.44
N ASP A 26 -13.84 -24.27 2.80
CA ASP A 26 -14.31 -25.65 2.92
C ASP A 26 -13.60 -26.39 4.06
N TRP A 27 -12.72 -25.71 4.80
CA TRP A 27 -11.98 -26.30 5.91
C TRP A 27 -12.77 -26.21 7.21
N PRO A 28 -12.60 -27.16 8.14
CA PRO A 28 -13.23 -27.07 9.46
C PRO A 28 -12.70 -25.82 10.19
N THR A 29 -13.59 -24.91 10.59
CA THR A 29 -13.24 -23.68 11.31
C THR A 29 -12.50 -23.97 12.62
N ASN A 30 -12.81 -25.09 13.27
CA ASN A 30 -12.19 -25.53 14.53
C ASN A 30 -10.91 -26.35 14.33
N SER A 31 -10.47 -26.56 13.09
CA SER A 31 -9.20 -27.24 12.83
C SER A 31 -8.04 -26.30 13.19
N ALA A 32 -7.10 -26.82 13.97
CA ALA A 32 -5.86 -26.11 14.30
C ALA A 32 -5.13 -25.62 13.02
N ILE A 33 -5.23 -26.36 11.93
CA ILE A 33 -4.61 -26.01 10.64
C ILE A 33 -5.22 -24.72 10.09
N THR A 34 -6.56 -24.60 10.07
CA THR A 34 -7.26 -23.39 9.61
C THR A 34 -6.87 -22.16 10.42
N ILE A 35 -6.81 -22.29 11.74
CA ILE A 35 -6.45 -21.21 12.67
C ILE A 35 -5.01 -20.75 12.41
N VAL A 36 -4.06 -21.69 12.31
CA VAL A 36 -2.66 -21.39 12.05
C VAL A 36 -2.48 -20.74 10.67
N THR A 37 -3.15 -21.25 9.64
CA THR A 37 -3.12 -20.69 8.29
C THR A 37 -3.62 -19.25 8.27
N LEU A 38 -4.76 -18.96 8.90
CA LEU A 38 -5.31 -17.60 9.00
C LEU A 38 -4.37 -16.67 9.77
N PHE A 39 -3.76 -17.14 10.85
CA PHE A 39 -2.81 -16.36 11.64
C PHE A 39 -1.55 -16.02 10.86
N ILE A 40 -0.99 -16.99 10.13
CA ILE A 40 0.16 -16.78 9.24
C ILE A 40 -0.19 -15.78 8.15
N VAL A 41 -1.33 -15.94 7.49
CA VAL A 41 -1.75 -15.03 6.41
C VAL A 41 -1.97 -13.61 6.91
N MET A 42 -2.57 -13.44 8.08
CA MET A 42 -2.73 -12.13 8.70
C MET A 42 -1.37 -11.50 9.01
N THR A 43 -0.46 -12.27 9.61
CA THR A 43 0.90 -11.80 9.97
C THR A 43 1.69 -11.41 8.73
N VAL A 44 1.69 -12.25 7.70
CA VAL A 44 2.36 -12.00 6.43
C VAL A 44 1.77 -10.77 5.74
N SER A 45 0.44 -10.62 5.72
CA SER A 45 -0.22 -9.45 5.13
C SER A 45 0.19 -8.16 5.85
N MET A 46 0.24 -8.17 7.18
CA MET A 46 0.63 -7.00 7.98
C MET A 46 2.11 -6.65 7.80
N LEU A 47 2.99 -7.65 7.74
CA LEU A 47 4.42 -7.45 7.44
C LEU A 47 4.63 -6.92 6.02
N LEU A 48 3.87 -7.42 5.05
CA LEU A 48 3.98 -7.00 3.65
C LEU A 48 3.54 -5.55 3.47
N VAL A 49 2.43 -5.15 4.11
CA VAL A 49 2.00 -3.75 4.17
C VAL A 49 3.06 -2.87 4.83
N THR A 50 3.60 -3.30 5.97
CA THR A 50 4.61 -2.53 6.69
C THR A 50 5.89 -2.37 5.86
N TYR A 51 6.35 -3.44 5.21
CA TYR A 51 7.53 -3.42 4.34
C TYR A 51 7.31 -2.52 3.12
N LEU A 52 6.17 -2.64 2.44
CA LEU A 52 5.83 -1.76 1.32
C LEU A 52 5.77 -0.31 1.80
N TYR A 53 5.13 -0.03 2.94
CA TYR A 53 5.01 1.32 3.48
C TYR A 53 6.39 1.95 3.76
N VAL A 54 7.28 1.23 4.44
CA VAL A 54 8.64 1.71 4.74
C VAL A 54 9.45 1.93 3.46
N LYS A 55 9.31 1.04 2.47
CA LYS A 55 10.03 1.14 1.20
C LYS A 55 9.48 2.24 0.28
N LEU A 56 8.18 2.50 0.34
CA LEU A 56 7.51 3.56 -0.43
C LEU A 56 7.66 4.93 0.23
N MET A 57 7.84 5.02 1.54
CA MET A 57 8.04 6.29 2.26
C MET A 57 9.11 7.20 1.63
N PRO A 58 10.34 6.73 1.32
CA PRO A 58 11.34 7.57 0.64
C PRO A 58 10.94 7.91 -0.81
N PHE A 59 10.28 6.99 -1.52
CA PHE A 59 9.84 7.19 -2.90
C PHE A 59 8.71 8.22 -3.01
N VAL A 60 7.75 8.19 -2.10
CA VAL A 60 6.66 9.16 -2.04
C VAL A 60 7.23 10.54 -1.69
N LYS A 61 8.17 10.62 -0.74
CA LYS A 61 8.83 11.88 -0.37
C LYS A 61 9.52 12.55 -1.56
N THR A 62 10.33 11.79 -2.31
CA THR A 62 10.99 12.30 -3.52
C THR A 62 9.99 12.76 -4.58
N LEU A 63 8.87 12.06 -4.75
CA LEU A 63 7.81 12.48 -5.67
C LEU A 63 7.03 13.71 -5.17
N GLU A 64 6.90 13.93 -3.85
CA GLU A 64 6.32 15.18 -3.34
C GLU A 64 7.23 16.38 -3.58
N ASP A 65 8.55 16.20 -3.41
CA ASP A 65 9.53 17.25 -3.64
C ASP A 65 9.63 17.62 -5.15
N GLU A 66 9.51 16.65 -6.07
CA GLU A 66 9.46 16.92 -7.53
C GLU A 66 8.15 17.57 -8.00
N ASP A 67 7.01 17.24 -7.37
CA ASP A 67 5.72 17.87 -7.67
C ASP A 67 5.66 19.33 -7.17
N GLN A 68 6.43 19.70 -6.13
CA GLN A 68 6.46 21.07 -5.58
C GLN A 68 7.33 22.05 -6.39
N ASP A 69 8.39 21.59 -7.05
CA ASP A 69 9.28 22.47 -7.83
C ASP A 69 8.64 22.93 -9.17
N ASN A 70 7.53 22.33 -9.60
CA ASN A 70 6.86 22.65 -10.87
C ASN A 70 5.73 23.68 -10.76
N ASP A 71 5.26 24.05 -9.55
CA ASP A 71 4.19 25.06 -9.38
C ASP A 71 4.72 26.48 -9.06
N ASP A 72 6.00 26.64 -8.68
CA ASP A 72 6.57 27.95 -8.33
C ASP A 72 7.22 28.72 -9.50
N SER A 73 7.20 28.17 -10.73
CA SER A 73 7.90 28.79 -11.87
C SER A 73 7.09 29.76 -12.74
N ASP A 74 5.77 29.91 -12.54
CA ASP A 74 4.92 30.69 -13.46
C ASP A 74 4.44 32.08 -12.94
N SER A 75 4.90 32.56 -11.78
CA SER A 75 4.34 33.80 -11.19
C SER A 75 5.20 35.07 -11.23
N ASN A 76 6.41 35.08 -11.84
CA ASN A 76 7.31 36.24 -11.70
C ASN A 76 7.81 36.92 -12.99
N SER A 77 7.14 36.72 -14.14
CA SER A 77 7.50 37.39 -15.40
C SER A 77 6.83 38.76 -15.64
N ASN A 78 6.10 39.36 -14.69
CA ASN A 78 5.34 40.61 -14.94
C ASN A 78 5.72 41.80 -14.05
N LYS A 79 7.01 41.97 -13.76
CA LYS A 79 7.57 43.18 -13.14
C LYS A 79 8.80 43.70 -13.91
N GLN A 80 8.65 43.91 -15.21
CA GLN A 80 9.48 44.86 -15.95
C GLN A 80 8.64 45.52 -17.05
N ALA A 81 8.04 46.67 -16.72
CA ALA A 81 7.74 47.77 -17.64
C ALA A 81 7.41 49.01 -16.81
#